data_AF-A4WVD4-F1
#
_entry.id   AF-A4WVD4-F1
#
_cell.length_a   1.000
_cell.length_b   1.000
_cell.length_c   1.000
_cell.angle_alpha   90.00
_cell.angle_beta   90.00
_cell.angle_gamma   90.00
#
_symmetry.space_group_name_H-M   'P 1'
#
loop_
_entity.id
_entity.type
_entity.pdbx_description
1 polymer ?
#
loop_
_entity_poly.entity_id
_entity_poly.type
_entity_poly.pdbx_seq_one_letter_code
_entity_poly.pdbx_strand_id
1 'polypeptide(L)' 'MAKDNKGTGPMADHTHPAHGHVPGTMDIREQQKTFAAFIRMVSWGAVIIVAVLIFLALANV' A
#
# COMPACT_ATOMS: atom_id res chain seq x y z
N MET A 1 3.52 56.17 -2.08
CA MET A 1 2.37 55.51 -1.43
C MET A 1 2.26 54.11 -2.01
N ALA A 2 3.03 53.16 -1.46
CA ALA A 2 3.00 51.76 -1.89
C ALA A 2 1.78 51.10 -1.22
N LYS A 3 0.98 50.35 -2.00
CA LYS A 3 -0.19 49.64 -1.47
C LYS A 3 0.27 48.28 -0.96
N ASP A 4 0.05 48.05 0.32
CA ASP A 4 0.32 46.78 0.99
C ASP A 4 -0.66 45.72 0.46
N ASN A 5 -0.18 44.84 -0.42
CA ASN A 5 -0.98 43.75 -0.96
C ASN A 5 -0.94 42.57 0.01
N LYS A 6 -1.64 42.70 1.16
CA LYS A 6 -1.80 41.61 2.12
C LYS A 6 -3.14 40.94 1.86
N GLY A 7 -3.11 39.76 1.22
CA GLY A 7 -4.30 38.96 0.91
C GLY A 7 -5.16 38.74 2.16
N THR A 8 -6.43 39.11 2.09
CA THR A 8 -7.39 39.14 3.19
C THR A 8 -8.18 37.83 3.36
N GLY A 9 -7.61 36.70 2.94
CA GLY A 9 -8.19 35.38 3.23
C GLY A 9 -7.68 34.86 4.58
N PRO A 10 -8.52 34.18 5.41
CA PRO A 10 -8.02 33.46 6.57
C PRO A 10 -6.95 32.47 6.10
N MET A 11 -5.72 32.66 6.56
CA MET A 11 -4.65 31.68 6.37
C MET A 11 -5.17 30.35 6.92
N ALA A 12 -5.37 29.36 6.06
CA ALA A 12 -5.77 28.03 6.50
C ALA A 12 -4.70 27.54 7.48
N ASP A 13 -5.08 27.39 8.74
CA ASP A 13 -4.20 26.91 9.79
C ASP A 13 -3.83 25.45 9.46
N HIS A 14 -2.57 25.22 9.09
CA HIS A 14 -2.01 23.90 8.81
C HIS A 14 -1.45 23.25 10.07
N THR A 15 -1.74 23.81 11.25
CA THR A 15 -1.46 23.18 12.54
C THR A 15 -2.42 22.00 12.69
N HIS A 16 -2.06 20.86 12.10
CA HIS A 16 -2.71 19.59 12.37
C HIS A 16 -2.63 19.37 13.88
N PRO A 17 -3.77 19.26 14.61
CA PRO A 17 -3.71 18.86 16.00
C PRO A 17 -2.97 17.52 16.04
N ALA A 18 -2.00 17.39 16.94
CA ALA A 18 -1.34 16.13 17.20
C ALA A 18 -2.39 15.17 17.74
N HIS A 19 -3.13 14.52 16.84
CA HIS A 19 -4.06 13.47 17.16
C HIS A 19 -3.24 12.40 17.88
N GLY A 20 -3.51 12.19 19.17
CA GLY A 20 -2.78 11.25 20.00
C GLY A 20 -2.97 9.83 19.50
N HIS A 21 -2.09 9.40 18.60
CA HIS A 21 -2.06 8.05 18.08
C HIS A 21 -1.05 7.23 18.88
N VAL A 22 -1.49 6.13 19.50
CA VAL A 22 -0.57 5.21 20.17
C VAL A 22 0.06 4.31 19.11
N PRO A 23 1.40 4.33 18.93
CA PRO A 23 2.05 3.46 17.97
C PRO A 23 1.75 1.98 18.25
N GLY A 24 1.47 1.21 17.21
CA GLY A 24 1.23 -0.24 17.34
C GLY A 24 -0.18 -0.66 17.78
N THR A 25 -1.06 0.29 18.12
CA THR A 25 -2.47 -0.02 18.44
C THR A 25 -3.41 0.13 17.24
N MET A 26 -2.86 0.38 16.05
CA MET A 26 -3.64 0.46 14.82
C MET A 26 -4.24 -0.90 14.49
N ASP A 27 -5.50 -0.91 14.07
CA ASP A 27 -6.13 -2.12 13.56
C ASP A 27 -5.45 -2.57 12.25
N ILE A 28 -4.97 -3.81 12.24
CA ILE A 28 -4.22 -4.40 11.12
C ILE A 28 -4.96 -5.55 10.42
N ARG A 29 -6.27 -5.74 10.67
CA ARG A 29 -7.03 -6.88 10.13
C ARG A 29 -6.98 -6.97 8.60
N GLU A 30 -7.07 -5.84 7.91
CA GLU A 30 -7.01 -5.80 6.44
C GLU A 30 -5.62 -6.16 5.90
N GLN A 31 -4.56 -5.72 6.58
CA GLN A 31 -3.17 -6.02 6.21
C GLN A 31 -2.87 -7.51 6.39
N GLN A 32 -3.34 -8.11 7.49
CA GLN A 32 -3.22 -9.55 7.73
C GLN A 32 -3.95 -10.36 6.65
N LYS A 33 -5.18 -9.97 6.31
CA LYS A 33 -5.95 -10.62 5.24
C LYS A 33 -5.25 -10.49 3.89
N THR A 34 -4.73 -9.31 3.58
CA THR A 34 -3.98 -9.04 2.34
C THR A 34 -2.72 -9.89 2.28
N PHE A 35 -1.97 -10.01 3.37
CA PHE A 35 -0.78 -10.86 3.43
C PHE A 35 -1.13 -12.34 3.22
N ALA A 36 -2.18 -12.83 3.88
CA ALA A 36 -2.63 -14.21 3.69
C ALA A 36 -3.07 -14.49 2.23
N ALA A 37 -3.70 -13.52 1.58
CA ALA A 37 -4.06 -13.61 0.16
C ALA A 37 -2.81 -13.56 -0.74
N PHE A 38 -1.85 -12.68 -0.44
CA PHE A 38 -0.58 -12.57 -1.16
C PHE A 38 0.20 -13.88 -1.14
N ILE A 39 0.36 -14.51 0.02
CA ILE A 39 1.07 -15.79 0.13
C ILE A 39 0.39 -16.86 -0.72
N ARG A 40 -0.95 -16.98 -0.64
CA ARG A 40 -1.69 -17.92 -1.49
C ARG A 40 -1.48 -17.66 -2.97
N MET A 41 -1.53 -16.40 -3.40
CA MET A 41 -1.32 -16.00 -4.79
C MET A 41 0.08 -16.38 -5.28
N VAL A 42 1.12 -16.06 -4.50
CA VAL A 42 2.51 -16.37 -4.87
C VAL A 42 2.76 -17.88 -4.88
N SER A 43 2.21 -18.64 -3.93
CA SER A 43 2.31 -20.10 -3.93
C SER A 43 1.71 -20.72 -5.19
N TRP A 44 0.51 -20.31 -5.57
CA TRP A 44 -0.11 -20.78 -6.82
C TRP A 44 0.67 -20.35 -8.06
N GLY A 45 1.15 -19.10 -8.08
CA GLY A 45 2.02 -18.61 -9.16
C GLY A 45 3.27 -19.47 -9.34
N ALA A 46 3.96 -19.81 -8.25
CA ALA A 46 5.14 -20.68 -8.28
C ALA A 46 4.82 -22.08 -8.82
N VAL A 47 3.72 -22.69 -8.36
CA VAL A 47 3.27 -24.01 -8.84
C VAL A 47 2.97 -23.99 -10.33
N ILE A 48 2.27 -22.95 -10.82
CA ILE A 48 1.95 -22.80 -12.24
C ILE A 48 3.23 -22.66 -13.07
N ILE A 49 4.18 -21.83 -12.63
CA ILE A 49 5.46 -21.66 -13.32
C ILE A 49 6.19 -23.00 -13.44
N VAL A 50 6.29 -23.76 -12.34
CA VAL A 50 6.94 -25.08 -12.35
C VAL A 50 6.20 -26.06 -13.29
N ALA A 51 4.86 -26.10 -13.24
CA ALA A 51 4.06 -26.97 -14.10
C ALA A 51 4.27 -26.64 -15.59
N VAL A 52 4.31 -25.35 -15.95
CA VAL A 52 4.58 -24.90 -17.31
C VAL A 52 5.99 -25.27 -17.76
N LEU A 53 7.00 -25.12 -16.89
CA LEU A 53 8.38 -25.50 -17.21
C LEU A 53 8.52 -27.01 -17.43
N ILE A 54 7.88 -27.84 -16.60
CA ILE A 54 7.85 -29.29 -16.78
C ILE A 54 7.15 -29.63 -18.10
N PHE A 55 6.00 -29.02 -18.38
CA PHE A 55 5.27 -29.24 -19.62
C PHE A 55 6.13 -28.87 -20.84
N LEU A 56 6.80 -27.71 -20.82
CA LEU A 56 7.68 -27.29 -21.90
C LEU A 56 8.83 -28.28 -22.11
N ALA A 57 9.44 -28.77 -21.04
CA ALA A 57 10.52 -29.76 -21.12
C ALA A 57 10.06 -31.10 -21.73
N LEU A 58 8.84 -31.55 -21.40
CA LEU A 58 8.28 -32.79 -21.94
C LEU A 58 7.74 -32.65 -23.37
N ALA A 59 7.15 -31.49 -23.70
CA ALA A 59 6.56 -31.23 -25.01
C ALA A 59 7.61 -30.86 -26.07
N ASN A 60 8.75 -30.33 -25.65
CA ASN A 60 9.88 -29.99 -26.52
C ASN A 60 11.01 -31.04 -26.42
N VAL A 61 10.64 -32.29 -26.09
CA VAL A 61 11.50 -33.47 -26.23
C VAL A 61 11.60 -33.90 -27.69
#